data_AF-A0A0H3ZPJ4-F1
#
_entry.id   AF-A0A0H3ZPJ4-F1
#
_cell.length_a   1.000
_cell.length_b   1.000
_cell.length_c   1.000
_cell.angle_alpha   90.00
_cell.angle_beta   90.00
_cell.angle_gamma   90.00
#
_symmetry.space_group_name_H-M   'P 1'
#
loop_
_entity.id
_entity.type
_entity.pdbx_description
1 polymer ?
#
loop_
_entity_poly.entity_id
_entity_poly.type
_entity_poly.pdbx_seq_one_letter_code
_entity_poly.pdbx_strand_id
1 'polypeptide(L)' 'MMQSFSEWVESVGGTAKAAKVLSCPVKTVDSWVSLTRHPGIRNIQHIEDTLGVGVIDFEGWRTRYLKKNNDHPNA' A
#
# COMPACT_ATOMS: atom_id res chain seq x y z
N MET A 1 1.93 5.34 16.11
CA MET A 1 0.76 4.48 15.82
C MET A 1 0.89 4.09 14.36
N MET A 2 1.08 2.81 14.06
CA MET A 2 1.14 2.33 12.67
C MET A 2 -0.29 2.32 12.11
N GLN A 3 -0.47 2.79 10.87
CA GLN A 3 -1.76 2.77 10.17
C GLN A 3 -1.70 1.85 8.95
N SER A 4 -2.86 1.39 8.48
CA SER A 4 -2.91 0.67 7.21
C SER A 4 -2.57 1.57 6.02
N PHE A 5 -2.15 0.97 4.92
CA PHE A 5 -1.86 1.73 3.69
C PHE A 5 -3.08 2.45 3.15
N SER A 6 -4.27 1.85 3.20
CA SER A 6 -5.52 2.48 2.75
C SER A 6 -5.89 3.70 3.60
N GLU A 7 -5.77 3.61 4.92
CA GLU A 7 -6.02 4.75 5.82
C GLU A 7 -5.06 5.91 5.55
N TRP A 8 -3.77 5.59 5.34
CA TRP A 8 -2.79 6.59 4.94
C TRP A 8 -3.16 7.25 3.60
N VAL A 9 -3.54 6.48 2.59
CA VAL A 9 -3.97 7.01 1.27
C VAL A 9 -5.18 7.94 1.42
N GLU A 10 -6.16 7.59 2.26
CA GLU A 10 -7.30 8.44 2.55
C GLU A 10 -6.87 9.74 3.24
N SER A 11 -5.98 9.66 4.24
CA SER A 11 -5.49 10.82 4.99
C SER A 11 -4.77 11.87 4.13
N VAL A 12 -4.05 11.43 3.08
CA VAL A 12 -3.36 12.34 2.14
C VAL A 12 -4.29 12.89 1.05
N GLY A 13 -5.55 12.46 1.03
CA GLY A 13 -6.58 12.91 0.09
C GLY A 13 -6.71 12.05 -1.18
N GLY A 14 -6.45 10.75 -1.06
CA GLY A 14 -6.75 9.74 -2.07
C GLY A 14 -5.59 9.31 -2.96
N THR A 15 -5.85 8.31 -3.80
CA THR A 15 -4.88 7.56 -4.61
C THR A 15 -3.98 8.45 -5.47
N ALA A 16 -4.55 9.49 -6.09
CA ALA A 16 -3.81 10.39 -6.96
C ALA A 16 -2.78 11.25 -6.20
N LYS A 17 -3.10 11.69 -4.98
CA LYS A 17 -2.18 12.47 -4.13
C LYS A 17 -1.11 11.55 -3.52
N ALA A 18 -1.51 10.38 -3.03
CA ALA A 18 -0.58 9.36 -2.55
C ALA A 18 0.45 8.96 -3.61
N ALA A 19 0.03 8.77 -4.85
CA ALA A 19 0.92 8.46 -5.97
C ALA A 19 1.93 9.58 -6.26
N LYS A 20 1.53 10.85 -6.13
CA LYS A 20 2.45 11.99 -6.23
C LYS A 20 3.47 11.99 -5.09
N VAL A 21 3.03 11.76 -3.85
CA VAL A 21 3.94 11.69 -2.67
C VAL A 21 4.96 10.58 -2.86
N LEU A 22 4.51 9.38 -3.27
CA LEU A 22 5.37 8.23 -3.49
C LEU A 22 6.09 8.25 -4.85
N SER A 23 5.93 9.29 -5.66
CA SER A 23 6.54 9.39 -7.00
C SER A 23 6.36 8.12 -7.85
N CYS A 24 5.16 7.51 -7.83
CA CYS A 24 4.88 6.28 -8.55
C CYS A 24 3.55 6.38 -9.33
N PRO A 25 3.28 5.46 -10.27
CA PRO A 25 2.03 5.50 -11.05
C PRO A 25 0.78 5.35 -10.17
N VAL A 26 -0.28 6.11 -10.47
CA VAL A 26 -1.57 6.04 -9.74
C VAL A 26 -2.12 4.61 -9.71
N LYS A 27 -2.05 3.89 -10.85
CA LYS A 27 -2.46 2.48 -10.95
C LYS A 27 -1.73 1.54 -9.97
N THR A 28 -0.48 1.88 -9.62
CA THR A 28 0.31 1.09 -8.67
C THR A 28 -0.28 1.25 -7.27
N VAL A 29 -0.51 2.51 -6.84
CA VAL A 29 -1.18 2.80 -5.56
C VAL A 29 -2.59 2.22 -5.53
N ASP A 30 -3.34 2.28 -6.63
CA ASP A 30 -4.67 1.70 -6.71
C ASP A 30 -4.66 0.17 -6.53
N SER A 31 -3.69 -0.52 -7.15
CA SER A 31 -3.53 -1.98 -6.99
C SER A 31 -3.19 -2.38 -5.55
N TRP A 32 -2.50 -1.50 -4.85
CA TRP A 32 -2.04 -1.64 -3.48
C TRP A 32 -3.19 -1.43 -2.47
N VAL A 33 -3.98 -0.37 -2.66
CA VAL A 33 -5.19 -0.09 -1.87
C VAL A 33 -6.23 -1.19 -2.08
N SER A 34 -6.46 -1.60 -3.33
CA SER A 34 -7.41 -2.66 -3.68
C SER A 34 -6.93 -4.06 -3.32
N LEU A 35 -5.70 -4.24 -2.81
CA LEU A 35 -5.10 -5.53 -2.49
C LEU A 35 -5.09 -6.51 -3.68
N THR A 36 -5.07 -6.00 -4.92
CA THR A 36 -4.88 -6.84 -6.12
C THR A 36 -3.42 -7.18 -6.32
N ARG A 37 -2.50 -6.36 -5.79
CA ARG A 37 -1.07 -6.65 -5.72
C ARG A 37 -0.51 -6.22 -4.36
N HIS A 38 0.44 -7.00 -3.86
CA HIS A 38 1.26 -6.58 -2.73
C HIS A 38 2.53 -5.86 -3.24
N PRO A 39 3.00 -4.79 -2.60
CA PRO A 39 4.28 -4.19 -2.96
C PRO A 39 5.43 -5.19 -2.77
N GLY A 40 6.34 -5.24 -3.75
CA GLY A 40 7.61 -5.96 -3.60
C GLY A 40 8.60 -5.20 -2.71
N ILE A 41 9.69 -5.87 -2.31
CA ILE A 41 10.70 -5.34 -1.38
C ILE A 41 11.20 -3.93 -1.74
N ARG A 42 11.50 -3.67 -3.02
CA ARG A 42 11.97 -2.35 -3.47
C ARG A 42 10.94 -1.23 -3.23
N ASN A 43 9.66 -1.54 -3.40
CA ASN A 43 8.59 -0.57 -3.17
C ASN A 43 8.31 -0.37 -1.69
N ILE A 44 8.44 -1.42 -0.87
CA ILE A 44 8.35 -1.31 0.59
C ILE A 44 9.43 -0.36 1.10
N GLN A 45 10.69 -0.58 0.71
CA GLN A 45 11.80 0.29 1.09
C GLN A 45 11.55 1.75 0.66
N HIS A 46 11.10 1.96 -0.59
CA HIS A 46 10.77 3.29 -1.09
C HIS A 46 9.67 3.99 -0.26
N ILE A 47 8.65 3.25 0.16
CA ILE A 47 7.58 3.77 1.03
C ILE A 47 8.16 4.13 2.41
N GLU A 48 9.02 3.30 2.99
CA GLU A 48 9.68 3.59 4.27
C GLU A 48 10.62 4.79 4.19
N ASP A 49 11.39 4.92 3.11
CA ASP A 49 12.28 6.06 2.89
C ASP A 49 11.48 7.36 2.71
N THR A 50 10.29 7.29 2.10
CA THR A 50 9.45 8.47 1.83
C THR A 50 8.62 8.89 3.04
N LEU A 51 8.04 7.93 3.77
CA LEU A 51 7.09 8.20 4.85
C LEU A 51 7.71 8.09 6.24
N GLY A 52 8.81 7.35 6.37
CA GLY A 52 9.41 6.95 7.62
C GLY A 52 9.07 5.52 8.01
N VAL A 53 10.03 4.85 8.65
CA VAL A 53 9.86 3.51 9.22
C VAL A 53 8.76 3.52 10.28
N GLY A 54 7.87 2.54 10.24
CA GLY A 54 6.81 2.39 11.22
C GLY A 54 5.60 3.32 11.04
N VAL A 55 5.48 4.00 9.90
CA VAL A 55 4.24 4.70 9.51
C VAL A 55 3.19 3.71 9.00
N ILE A 56 3.59 2.78 8.13
CA ILE A 56 2.71 1.80 7.50
C ILE A 56 2.85 0.43 8.18
N ASP A 57 1.71 -0.19 8.49
CA ASP A 57 1.61 -1.59 8.91
C ASP A 57 1.72 -2.53 7.69
N PHE A 58 2.96 -2.88 7.32
CA PHE A 58 3.23 -3.80 6.20
C PHE A 58 2.83 -5.25 6.50
N GLU A 59 2.89 -5.69 7.76
CA GLU A 59 2.53 -7.06 8.13
C GLU A 59 1.01 -7.28 8.00
N GLY A 60 0.21 -6.38 8.55
CA GLY A 60 -1.24 -6.43 8.39
C GLY A 60 -1.65 -6.20 6.94
N TRP A 61 -0.92 -5.39 6.17
CA TRP A 61 -1.14 -5.25 4.73
C TRP A 61 -0.93 -6.58 3.99
N ARG A 62 0.20 -7.27 4.22
CA ARG A 62 0.46 -8.60 3.65
C ARG A 62 -0.61 -9.61 4.04
N THR A 63 -1.01 -9.62 5.31
CA THR A 63 -2.05 -10.52 5.82
C THR A 63 -3.39 -10.29 5.12
N ARG A 64 -3.81 -9.04 4.95
CA ARG A 64 -5.04 -8.68 4.21
C ARG A 64 -4.97 -9.08 2.74
N TYR A 65 -3.82 -8.87 2.09
CA TYR A 65 -3.59 -9.29 0.71
C TYR A 65 -3.71 -10.81 0.55
N LEU A 66 -3.01 -11.59 1.38
CA LEU A 66 -3.04 -13.05 1.32
C LEU A 66 -4.45 -13.61 1.60
N LYS A 67 -5.17 -13.04 2.58
CA LYS A 67 -6.55 -13.41 2.85
C LYS A 67 -7.44 -13.19 1.62
N LYS A 68 -7.40 -11.98 1.04
CA LYS A 68 -8.17 -11.67 -0.18
C LYS A 68 -7.81 -12.60 -1.33
N ASN A 69 -6.52 -12.89 -1.52
CA ASN A 69 -6.06 -13.77 -2.60
C ASN A 69 -6.43 -15.25 -2.36
N ASN A 70 -6.59 -15.69 -1.11
CA ASN A 70 -7.09 -17.03 -0.81
C ASN A 70 -8.61 -17.12 -1.02
N ASP A 71 -9.35 -16.09 -0.60
CA ASP A 71 -10.81 -16.04 -0.73
C ASP A 71 -11.24 -15.82 -2.19
N HIS A 72 -10.48 -15.00 -2.93
CA HIS A 72 -10.68 -14.64 -4.33
C HIS A 72 -9.31 -14.55 -5.01
N PRO A 73 -8.77 -15.67 -5.53
CA PRO A 73 -7.48 -15.66 -6.20
C PRO A 73 -7.49 -14.64 -7.33
N ASN A 74 -6.52 -13.72 -7.29
CA ASN A 74 -6.29 -12.80 -8.39
C ASN A 74 -5.83 -13.66 -9.58
N ALA A 75 -6.71 -13.79 -10.58
CA ALA A 75 -6.49 -14.56 -11.80
C ALA A 75 -5.37 -13.97 -12.68
#